data_AF-A0A5C7LLW5-F1
#
_entry.id   AF-A0A5C7LLW5-F1
#
_cell.length_a   1.000
_cell.length_b   1.000
_cell.length_c   1.000
_cell.angle_alpha   90.00
_cell.angle_beta   90.00
_cell.angle_gamma   90.00
#
_symmetry.space_group_name_H-M   'P 1'
#
loop_
_entity.id
_entity.type
_entity.pdbx_description
1 polymer ?
#
loop_
_entity_poly.entity_id
_entity_poly.type
_entity_poly.pdbx_seq_one_letter_code
_entity_poly.pdbx_strand_id
1 'polypeptide(L)'
;MDRLIGWLDPAKRKALYGLILAAGTLLVTLGYASEVTVQNWVEVIVQALGVIGLLLAGWKAKRLDYTGIYLSAAALVTGLTAVGIVSDGQAAQAADFMAQAAIVLPMFEAFVRTNTSVPTGEPLEEWRGPRHAGGVVG
;
A
#
# COMPACT_ATOMS: atom_id res chain seq x y z
N MET A 1 -6.45 0.68 -15.96
CA MET A 1 -6.27 -0.21 -14.79
C MET A 1 -5.67 -1.56 -15.16
N ASP A 2 -6.09 -2.19 -16.25
CA ASP A 2 -5.62 -3.53 -16.65
C ASP A 2 -4.10 -3.64 -16.85
N ARG A 3 -3.43 -2.57 -17.31
CA ARG A 3 -1.97 -2.56 -17.42
C ARG A 3 -1.26 -2.52 -16.04
N LEU A 4 -1.82 -1.80 -15.07
CA LEU A 4 -1.30 -1.73 -13.69
C LEU A 4 -1.55 -3.06 -12.95
N ILE A 5 -2.72 -3.65 -13.13
CA ILE A 5 -3.07 -4.96 -12.58
C ILE A 5 -2.20 -6.06 -13.22
N GLY A 6 -1.96 -5.99 -14.54
CA GLY A 6 -1.09 -6.92 -15.27
C GLY A 6 0.40 -6.80 -14.94
N TRP A 7 0.83 -5.69 -14.32
CA TRP A 7 2.18 -5.55 -13.76
C TRP A 7 2.31 -6.22 -12.38
N LEU A 8 1.20 -6.38 -11.66
CA LEU A 8 1.13 -7.06 -10.36
C LEU A 8 0.99 -8.58 -10.44
N ASP A 9 1.12 -9.20 -11.60
CA ASP A 9 1.15 -10.66 -11.70
C ASP A 9 2.18 -11.24 -10.71
N PRO A 10 1.80 -12.17 -9.81
CA PRO A 10 2.74 -12.77 -8.85
C PRO A 10 4.01 -13.30 -9.50
N ALA A 11 3.92 -13.81 -10.74
CA ALA A 11 5.07 -14.28 -11.50
C ALA A 11 6.07 -13.15 -11.80
N LYS A 12 5.59 -11.97 -12.19
CA LYS A 12 6.42 -10.79 -12.49
C LYS A 12 7.04 -10.21 -11.22
N ARG A 13 6.29 -10.17 -10.11
CA ARG A 13 6.82 -9.77 -8.80
C ARG A 13 7.93 -10.71 -8.32
N LYS A 14 7.72 -12.02 -8.44
CA LYS A 14 8.75 -13.04 -8.12
C LYS A 14 9.99 -12.86 -8.98
N ALA A 15 9.83 -12.65 -10.28
CA ALA A 15 10.96 -12.41 -11.19
C ALA A 15 11.73 -11.13 -10.81
N LEU A 16 11.02 -10.05 -10.47
CA LEU A 16 11.64 -8.81 -10.01
C LEU A 16 12.44 -9.01 -8.72
N TYR A 17 11.88 -9.70 -7.73
CA TYR A 17 12.61 -10.03 -6.49
C TYR A 17 13.87 -10.85 -6.77
N GLY A 18 13.78 -11.84 -7.68
CA GLY A 18 14.93 -12.65 -8.09
C GLY A 18 16.01 -11.83 -8.79
N LEU A 19 15.62 -10.90 -9.68
CA LEU A 19 16.56 -10.01 -10.37
C LEU A 19 17.25 -9.04 -9.41
N ILE A 20 16.51 -8.45 -8.47
CA ILE A 20 17.08 -7.56 -7.45
C ILE A 20 18.08 -8.34 -6.59
N LEU A 21 17.73 -9.55 -6.16
CA LEU A 21 18.62 -10.40 -5.37
C LEU A 21 19.91 -10.71 -6.14
N ALA A 22 19.79 -11.16 -7.39
CA ALA A 22 20.93 -11.50 -8.24
C ALA A 22 21.84 -10.28 -8.50
N ALA A 23 21.26 -9.13 -8.81
CA ALA A 23 22.00 -7.88 -9.00
C ALA A 23 22.71 -7.46 -7.70
N GLY A 24 22.03 -7.56 -6.56
CA GLY A 24 22.61 -7.28 -5.24
C GLY A 24 23.80 -8.18 -4.92
N THR A 25 23.66 -9.49 -5.12
CA THR A 25 24.76 -10.45 -4.93
C THR A 25 25.95 -10.11 -5.83
N LEU A 26 25.69 -9.74 -7.09
CA LEU A 26 26.75 -9.38 -8.04
C LEU A 26 27.50 -8.11 -7.60
N LEU A 27 26.77 -7.09 -7.16
CA LEU A 27 27.36 -5.83 -6.67
C LEU A 27 28.25 -6.04 -5.44
N VAL A 28 27.84 -6.89 -4.51
CA VAL A 28 28.63 -7.25 -3.32
C VAL A 28 29.86 -8.07 -3.72
N THR A 29 29.68 -9.09 -4.56
CA THR A 29 30.74 -10.01 -4.96
C THR A 29 31.84 -9.30 -5.78
N LEU A 30 31.46 -8.32 -6.60
CA LEU A 30 32.39 -7.51 -7.38
C LEU A 30 32.99 -6.34 -6.58
N GLY A 31 32.60 -6.15 -5.31
CA GLY A 31 33.10 -5.11 -4.43
C GLY A 31 32.60 -3.69 -4.75
N TYR A 32 31.56 -3.56 -5.57
CA TYR A 32 30.97 -2.25 -5.90
C TYR A 32 30.10 -1.69 -4.77
N ALA A 33 29.56 -2.55 -3.91
CA ALA A 33 28.74 -2.15 -2.77
C ALA A 33 28.97 -3.08 -1.56
N SER A 34 28.74 -2.55 -0.36
CA SER A 34 28.72 -3.38 0.84
C SER A 34 27.43 -4.20 0.93
N GLU A 35 27.47 -5.33 1.64
CA GLU A 35 26.28 -6.15 1.91
C GLU A 35 25.18 -5.32 2.61
N VAL A 36 25.58 -4.48 3.56
CA VAL A 36 24.66 -3.58 4.28
C VAL A 36 23.99 -2.58 3.33
N THR A 37 24.75 -1.98 2.41
CA THR A 37 24.20 -1.05 1.41
C THR A 37 23.14 -1.73 0.55
N VAL A 38 23.43 -2.94 0.07
CA VAL A 38 22.49 -3.69 -0.78
C VAL A 38 21.25 -4.11 0.01
N GLN A 39 21.41 -4.61 1.24
CA GLN A 39 20.28 -5.00 2.11
C GLN A 39 19.32 -3.82 2.36
N ASN A 40 19.84 -2.65 2.71
CA ASN A 40 19.02 -1.45 2.93
C ASN A 40 18.19 -1.09 1.67
N TRP A 41 18.78 -1.18 0.48
CA TRP A 41 18.06 -0.93 -0.77
C TRP A 41 17.02 -2.00 -1.10
N VAL A 42 17.33 -3.27 -0.83
CA VAL A 42 16.36 -4.37 -0.99
C VAL A 42 15.15 -4.14 -0.09
N GLU A 43 15.36 -3.76 1.17
CA GLU A 43 14.29 -3.45 2.11
C GLU A 43 13.42 -2.29 1.62
N VAL A 44 14.03 -1.19 1.16
CA VAL A 44 13.31 -0.05 0.57
C VAL A 44 12.40 -0.51 -0.59
N ILE A 45 12.92 -1.32 -1.52
CA ILE A 45 12.15 -1.79 -2.67
C ILE A 45 11.01 -2.72 -2.23
N VAL A 46 11.26 -3.63 -1.29
CA VAL A 46 10.25 -4.54 -0.77
C VAL A 46 9.12 -3.76 -0.08
N GLN A 47 9.45 -2.77 0.75
CA GLN A 47 8.44 -1.94 1.44
C GLN A 47 7.64 -1.09 0.46
N ALA A 48 8.29 -0.48 -0.55
CA ALA A 48 7.60 0.27 -1.59
C ALA A 48 6.58 -0.60 -2.36
N LEU A 49 6.98 -1.82 -2.72
CA LEU A 49 6.09 -2.79 -3.37
C LEU A 49 4.98 -3.27 -2.42
N GLY A 50 5.27 -3.37 -1.12
CA GLY A 50 4.30 -3.67 -0.07
C GLY A 50 3.18 -2.64 0.02
N VAL A 51 3.53 -1.35 0.08
CA VAL A 51 2.55 -0.24 0.08
C VAL A 51 1.65 -0.30 -1.15
N ILE A 52 2.24 -0.44 -2.34
CA ILE A 52 1.48 -0.55 -3.60
C ILE A 52 0.57 -1.78 -3.59
N GLY A 53 1.07 -2.91 -3.10
CA GLY A 53 0.33 -4.16 -2.98
C GLY A 53 -0.91 -4.02 -2.09
N LEU A 54 -0.76 -3.39 -0.93
CA LEU A 54 -1.84 -3.17 0.03
C LEU A 54 -2.89 -2.20 -0.49
N LEU A 55 -2.47 -1.11 -1.15
CA LEU A 55 -3.40 -0.16 -1.78
C LEU A 55 -4.26 -0.84 -2.85
N LEU A 56 -3.63 -1.64 -3.72
CA LEU A 56 -4.35 -2.33 -4.79
C LEU A 56 -5.24 -3.45 -4.25
N ALA A 57 -4.77 -4.19 -3.25
CA ALA A 57 -5.58 -5.20 -2.57
C ALA A 57 -6.81 -4.58 -1.91
N GLY A 58 -6.62 -3.48 -1.18
CA GLY A 58 -7.70 -2.78 -0.50
C GLY A 58 -8.69 -2.13 -1.47
N TRP A 59 -8.21 -1.57 -2.58
CA TRP A 59 -9.08 -1.05 -3.62
C TRP A 59 -9.92 -2.16 -4.27
N LYS A 60 -9.31 -3.29 -4.63
CA LYS A 60 -10.02 -4.45 -5.19
C LYS A 60 -11.04 -5.02 -4.21
N ALA A 61 -10.70 -5.02 -2.91
CA ALA A 61 -11.60 -5.48 -1.84
C ALA A 61 -12.67 -4.44 -1.44
N LYS A 62 -12.65 -3.23 -2.01
CA LYS A 62 -13.45 -2.06 -1.56
C LYS A 62 -13.31 -1.80 -0.04
N ARG A 63 -12.15 -2.14 0.51
CA ARG A 63 -11.82 -2.02 1.93
C ARG A 63 -10.33 -1.84 2.07
N LEU A 64 -9.89 -0.61 2.33
CA LEU A 64 -8.48 -0.31 2.52
C LEU A 64 -8.02 -0.79 3.90
N ASP A 65 -6.89 -1.50 3.94
CA ASP A 65 -6.19 -1.82 5.18
C ASP A 65 -5.26 -0.65 5.54
N TYR A 66 -5.84 0.37 6.16
CA TYR A 66 -5.11 1.58 6.55
C TYR A 66 -3.94 1.30 7.50
N THR A 67 -4.09 0.32 8.39
CA THR A 67 -3.04 -0.07 9.33
C THR A 67 -1.87 -0.70 8.59
N GLY A 68 -2.14 -1.65 7.69
CA GLY A 68 -1.11 -2.25 6.85
C GLY A 68 -0.39 -1.20 5.99
N ILE A 69 -1.16 -0.32 5.33
CA ILE A 69 -0.60 0.75 4.48
C ILE A 69 0.29 1.68 5.29
N TYR A 70 -0.14 2.08 6.48
CA TYR A 70 0.64 2.93 7.39
C TYR A 70 1.95 2.26 7.81
N LEU A 71 1.91 1.01 8.26
CA LEU A 71 3.11 0.29 8.70
C LEU A 71 4.11 0.11 7.56
N SER A 72 3.65 -0.26 6.37
CA SER A 72 4.52 -0.38 5.19
C SER A 72 5.09 0.97 4.74
N ALA A 73 4.31 2.05 4.83
CA ALA A 73 4.78 3.38 4.48
C ALA A 73 5.80 3.92 5.50
N ALA A 74 5.58 3.68 6.80
CA ALA A 74 6.54 4.02 7.85
C ALA A 74 7.86 3.26 7.66
N ALA A 75 7.80 1.95 7.40
CA ALA A 75 8.98 1.15 7.12
C ALA A 75 9.73 1.62 5.86
N LEU A 76 9.00 2.06 4.82
CA LEU A 76 9.60 2.66 3.63
C LEU A 76 10.36 3.94 3.97
N VAL A 77 9.77 4.84 4.75
CA VAL A 77 10.43 6.10 5.17
C VAL A 77 11.70 5.78 5.98
N THR A 78 11.63 4.85 6.94
CA THR A 78 12.81 4.41 7.70
C THR A 78 13.91 3.86 6.79
N GLY A 79 13.55 3.02 5.82
CA GLY A 79 14.49 2.50 4.83
C GLY A 79 15.13 3.61 3.99
N LEU A 80 14.34 4.60 3.56
CA LEU A 80 14.82 5.75 2.78
C LEU A 80 15.80 6.63 3.58
N THR A 81 15.58 6.77 4.89
CA THR A 81 16.53 7.44 5.79
C THR A 81 17.82 6.62 5.94
N ALA A 82 17.71 5.29 6.07
CA ALA A 82 18.87 4.41 6.20
C ALA A 82 19.79 4.40 4.96
N VAL A 83 19.24 4.67 3.76
CA VAL A 83 20.02 4.85 2.51
C VAL A 83 20.39 6.31 2.24
N GLY A 84 20.03 7.23 3.14
CA GLY A 84 20.39 8.66 3.05
C GLY A 84 19.60 9.47 2.02
N ILE A 85 18.47 8.96 1.51
CA ILE A 85 17.60 9.71 0.59
C ILE A 85 16.79 10.77 1.35
N VAL A 86 16.34 10.43 2.56
CA VAL A 86 15.47 11.27 3.38
C VAL A 86 16.22 11.66 4.64
N SER A 87 16.22 12.94 5.00
CA SER A 87 16.80 13.39 6.28
C SER A 87 15.89 13.08 7.46
N ASP A 88 16.45 13.02 8.67
CA ASP A 88 15.67 12.74 9.89
C ASP A 88 14.51 13.74 10.08
N GLY A 89 14.71 15.01 9.73
CA GLY A 89 13.66 16.03 9.79
C GLY A 89 12.52 15.79 8.79
N GLN A 90 12.85 15.31 7.58
CA GLN A 90 11.85 14.94 6.58
C GLN A 90 11.12 13.65 6.97
N ALA A 91 11.82 12.70 7.58
CA ALA A 91 11.23 11.45 8.07
C ALA A 91 10.22 11.71 9.20
N ALA A 92 10.56 12.61 10.14
CA ALA A 92 9.64 13.04 11.20
C ALA A 92 8.39 13.72 10.62
N GLN A 93 8.56 14.63 9.66
CA GLN A 93 7.42 15.29 9.00
C GLN A 93 6.53 14.31 8.23
N ALA A 94 7.14 13.31 7.57
CA ALA A 94 6.39 12.25 6.91
C ALA A 94 5.62 11.39 7.91
N ALA A 95 6.23 11.04 9.05
CA ALA A 95 5.57 10.28 10.12
C ALA A 95 4.37 11.04 10.69
N ASP A 96 4.51 12.34 10.96
CA ASP A 96 3.42 13.20 11.44
C ASP A 96 2.28 13.27 10.42
N PHE A 97 2.60 13.47 9.13
CA PHE A 97 1.60 13.49 8.07
C PHE A 97 0.87 12.14 7.97
N MET A 98 1.60 11.02 8.02
CA MET A 98 1.01 9.68 7.98
C MET A 98 0.12 9.40 9.19
N ALA A 99 0.49 9.86 10.38
CA ALA A 99 -0.32 9.72 11.59
C ALA A 99 -1.64 10.52 11.46
N GLN A 100 -1.59 11.75 10.93
CA GLN A 100 -2.79 12.54 10.66
C GLN A 100 -3.66 11.89 9.58
N ALA A 101 -3.06 11.40 8.50
CA ALA A 101 -3.77 10.71 7.42
C ALA A 101 -4.46 9.43 7.91
N ALA A 102 -3.83 8.66 8.80
CA ALA A 102 -4.42 7.45 9.37
C ALA A 102 -5.69 7.72 10.20
N ILE A 103 -5.82 8.93 10.76
CA ILE A 103 -7.02 9.36 11.49
C ILE A 103 -8.09 9.89 10.52
N VAL A 104 -7.68 10.73 9.57
CA VAL A 104 -8.61 11.47 8.69
C VAL A 104 -9.16 10.61 7.56
N LEU A 105 -8.34 9.76 6.95
CA LEU A 105 -8.74 9.00 5.75
C LEU A 105 -9.88 7.99 6.02
N PRO A 106 -9.90 7.22 7.12
CA PRO A 106 -11.02 6.33 7.41
C PRO A 106 -12.32 7.11 7.63
N MET A 107 -12.25 8.27 8.28
CA MET A 107 -13.43 9.13 8.50
C MET A 107 -13.94 9.71 7.17
N PHE A 108 -13.04 10.15 6.30
CA PHE A 108 -13.39 10.64 4.98
C PHE A 108 -13.99 9.53 4.10
N GLU A 109 -13.41 8.32 4.12
CA GLU A 109 -13.98 7.16 3.41
C GLU A 109 -15.39 6.85 3.93
N ALA A 110 -15.58 6.79 5.25
CA ALA A 110 -16.88 6.57 5.86
C ALA A 110 -17.89 7.65 5.42
N PHE A 111 -17.49 8.92 5.40
CA PHE A 111 -18.33 10.01 4.93
C PHE A 111 -18.76 9.84 3.47
N VAL A 112 -17.82 9.53 2.56
CA VAL A 112 -18.12 9.34 1.13
C VAL A 112 -18.99 8.09 0.89
N ARG A 113 -18.77 7.02 1.67
CA ARG A 113 -19.53 5.78 1.54
C ARG A 113 -20.90 5.85 2.18
N THR A 114 -21.09 6.73 3.16
CA THR A 114 -22.37 6.86 3.87
C THR A 114 -23.40 7.51 2.97
N ASN A 115 -24.41 6.75 2.55
CA ASN A 115 -25.51 7.30 1.77
C ASN A 115 -26.72 7.61 2.66
N THR A 116 -27.02 8.89 2.83
CA THR A 116 -28.15 9.36 3.67
C THR A 116 -29.53 9.07 3.08
N SER A 117 -29.61 8.66 1.82
CA SER A 117 -30.88 8.26 1.17
C SER A 117 -31.29 6.81 1.48
N VAL A 118 -30.47 6.06 2.21
CA VAL A 118 -30.73 4.66 2.59
C VAL A 118 -30.74 4.54 4.12
N PRO A 119 -31.72 3.86 4.74
CA PRO A 119 -31.82 3.78 6.21
C PRO A 119 -30.59 3.17 6.89
N THR A 120 -29.88 2.26 6.21
CA THR A 120 -28.67 1.61 6.73
C THR A 120 -27.40 2.44 6.55
N GLY A 121 -27.46 3.54 5.78
CA GLY A 121 -26.28 4.34 5.45
C GLY A 121 -25.32 3.68 4.47
N GLU A 122 -25.60 2.48 3.96
CA GLU A 122 -24.72 1.77 3.03
C GLU A 122 -24.68 2.43 1.64
N PRO A 123 -23.58 2.26 0.87
CA PRO A 123 -23.52 2.73 -0.50
C PRO A 123 -24.68 2.21 -1.35
N LEU A 124 -25.25 3.07 -2.22
CA LEU A 124 -26.47 2.77 -2.97
C LEU A 124 -26.35 1.50 -3.85
N GLU A 125 -25.14 1.23 -4.36
CA GLU A 125 -24.82 0.06 -5.16
C GLU A 125 -24.84 -1.25 -4.35
N GLU A 126 -24.48 -1.17 -3.06
CA GLU A 126 -24.47 -2.29 -2.13
C GLU A 126 -25.90 -2.57 -1.61
N TRP A 127 -26.66 -1.50 -1.33
CA TRP A 127 -28.07 -1.59 -0.96
C TRP A 127 -28.93 -2.19 -2.08
N ARG A 128 -28.73 -1.81 -3.35
CA ARG A 128 -29.50 -2.37 -4.47
C ARG A 128 -29.13 -3.81 -4.84
N GLY A 129 -28.20 -4.43 -4.12
CA GLY A 129 -27.79 -5.81 -4.34
C GLY A 129 -28.87 -6.85 -4.00
N PRO A 130 -28.60 -8.14 -4.28
CA PRO A 130 -29.58 -9.23 -4.12
C PRO A 130 -30.18 -9.37 -2.71
N ARG A 131 -29.50 -8.83 -1.68
CA ARG A 131 -29.94 -8.89 -0.29
C ARG A 131 -31.16 -8.02 0.00
N HIS A 132 -31.38 -6.95 -0.76
CA HIS A 132 -32.53 -6.04 -0.60
C HIS A 132 -33.44 -5.99 -1.83
N ALA A 133 -33.06 -6.64 -2.94
CA ALA A 133 -33.89 -6.81 -4.14
C ALA A 133 -35.15 -7.68 -3.92
N GLY A 134 -35.29 -8.33 -2.77
CA GLY A 134 -36.49 -9.11 -2.38
C GLY A 134 -37.58 -8.31 -1.66
N GLY A 135 -37.39 -7.01 -1.44
CA GLY A 135 -38.36 -6.13 -0.79
C GLY A 135 -39.47 -5.62 -1.71
N VAL A 136 -40.09 -6.49 -2.51
CA VAL A 136 -41.41 -6.23 -3.09
C VAL A 136 -42.39 -7.15 -2.37
N VAL A 137 -42.86 -6.66 -1.22
CA VAL A 137 -44.14 -7.08 -0.63
C VAL A 137 -45.02 -5.85 -0.86
N GLY A 138 -45.93 -5.88 -1.83
CA GLY A 138 -47.28 -6.40 -1.61
C GLY A 138 -48.14 -5.24 -1.12
#